data_AF-A0A3S1ZCJ7-F1
#
_entry.id   AF-A0A3S1ZCJ7-F1
#
_cell.length_a   1.000
_cell.length_b   1.000
_cell.length_c   1.000
_cell.angle_alpha   90.00
_cell.angle_beta   90.00
_cell.angle_gamma   90.00
#
_symmetry.space_group_name_H-M   'P 1'
#
loop_
_entity.id
_entity.type
_entity.pdbx_description
1 polymer ?
#
loop_
_entity_poly.entity_id
_entity_poly.type
_entity_poly.pdbx_seq_one_letter_code
_entity_poly.pdbx_strand_id
1 'polypeptide(L)'
;FNANSTLADSSATGTDAVSIGGNAQAPTANSVALGSNSVSNSTTLTTAGFNPGSSAISAATAAGGEVSVGAAGAERRITNVAAGLNPTDAVNVSQLQSEDAKVNQIGTSTAASLGGGSTYDTTTGTITNPTYS
;
A
#
# COMPACT_ATOMS: atom_id res chain seq x y z
N PHE A 1 -18.52 21.44 -7.35
CA PHE A 1 -17.12 20.99 -7.33
C PHE A 1 -16.26 22.10 -7.90
N ASN A 2 -15.14 22.44 -7.26
CA ASN A 2 -14.20 23.43 -7.78
C ASN A 2 -12.93 22.71 -8.22
N ALA A 3 -12.49 22.97 -9.45
CA ALA A 3 -11.20 22.52 -9.96
C ALA A 3 -10.48 23.74 -10.54
N ASN A 4 -9.24 23.97 -10.10
CA ASN A 4 -8.36 24.95 -10.73
C ASN A 4 -7.44 24.19 -11.69
N SER A 5 -7.78 24.18 -12.98
CA SER A 5 -7.04 23.43 -13.98
C SER A 5 -7.13 24.09 -15.35
N THR A 6 -6.03 23.99 -16.10
CA THR A 6 -5.97 24.30 -17.54
C THR A 6 -5.87 23.03 -18.39
N LEU A 7 -6.00 21.84 -17.76
CA LEU A 7 -5.95 20.56 -18.45
C LEU A 7 -7.28 20.27 -19.15
N ALA A 8 -7.32 19.23 -19.97
CA ALA A 8 -8.55 18.72 -20.55
C ALA A 8 -9.57 18.33 -19.46
N ASP A 9 -10.83 18.19 -19.85
CA ASP A 9 -11.88 17.71 -18.95
C ASP A 9 -11.59 16.29 -18.44
N SER A 10 -12.16 15.97 -17.27
CA SER A 10 -12.17 14.60 -16.74
C SER A 10 -13.05 13.69 -17.61
N SER A 11 -12.66 12.43 -17.77
CA SER A 11 -13.38 11.44 -18.57
C SER A 11 -13.74 10.22 -17.72
N ALA A 12 -15.04 9.96 -17.53
CA ALA A 12 -15.55 8.75 -16.86
C ALA A 12 -16.32 7.92 -17.88
N THR A 13 -15.64 7.00 -18.56
CA THR A 13 -16.23 6.16 -19.62
C THR A 13 -16.63 4.77 -19.15
N GLY A 14 -16.16 4.35 -17.98
CA GLY A 14 -16.62 3.13 -17.33
C GLY A 14 -18.06 3.27 -16.85
N THR A 15 -18.85 2.20 -16.93
CA THR A 15 -20.18 2.13 -16.32
C THR A 15 -20.07 2.45 -14.83
N ASP A 16 -20.91 3.36 -14.32
CA ASP A 16 -20.93 3.79 -12.91
C ASP A 16 -19.60 4.35 -12.38
N ALA A 17 -18.72 4.81 -13.27
CA ALA A 17 -17.42 5.37 -12.89
C ALA A 17 -17.50 6.86 -12.48
N VAL A 18 -16.48 7.32 -11.76
CA VAL A 18 -16.34 8.72 -11.33
C VAL A 18 -14.95 9.24 -11.67
N SER A 19 -14.87 10.40 -12.32
CA SER A 19 -13.60 11.10 -12.58
C SER A 19 -13.65 12.51 -12.03
N ILE A 20 -12.68 12.87 -11.17
CA ILE A 20 -12.62 14.17 -10.49
C ILE A 20 -11.23 14.77 -10.69
N GLY A 21 -11.15 15.90 -11.40
CA GLY A 21 -9.90 16.65 -11.63
C GLY A 21 -9.50 16.70 -13.12
N GLY A 22 -8.73 17.72 -13.50
CA GLY A 22 -8.36 17.94 -14.90
C GLY A 22 -7.62 16.73 -15.49
N ASN A 23 -8.07 16.24 -16.63
CA ASN A 23 -7.55 15.07 -17.33
C ASN A 23 -7.54 13.78 -16.49
N ALA A 24 -8.37 13.67 -15.44
CA ALA A 24 -8.59 12.40 -14.74
C ALA A 24 -9.40 11.43 -15.63
N GLN A 25 -9.05 10.14 -15.63
CA GLN A 25 -9.62 9.14 -16.54
C GLN A 25 -10.05 7.88 -15.77
N ALA A 26 -11.35 7.56 -15.80
CA ALA A 26 -11.92 6.37 -15.20
C ALA A 26 -12.64 5.50 -16.25
N PRO A 27 -11.89 4.69 -17.03
CA PRO A 27 -12.46 3.80 -18.03
C PRO A 27 -12.97 2.46 -17.45
N THR A 28 -12.51 2.06 -16.26
CA THR A 28 -12.97 0.82 -15.62
C THR A 28 -14.30 1.04 -14.91
N ALA A 29 -15.24 0.09 -15.06
CA ALA A 29 -16.55 0.15 -14.41
C ALA A 29 -16.42 0.18 -12.88
N ASN A 30 -17.33 0.91 -12.22
CA ASN A 30 -17.39 1.11 -10.77
C ASN A 30 -16.13 1.72 -10.13
N SER A 31 -15.21 2.27 -10.93
CA SER A 31 -13.95 2.83 -10.43
C SER A 31 -13.97 4.36 -10.34
N VAL A 32 -13.02 4.88 -9.57
CA VAL A 32 -12.85 6.31 -9.32
C VAL A 32 -11.43 6.76 -9.69
N ALA A 33 -11.31 7.77 -10.54
CA ALA A 33 -10.06 8.50 -10.75
C ALA A 33 -10.11 9.86 -10.01
N LEU A 34 -9.31 10.00 -8.95
CA LEU A 34 -9.36 11.14 -8.02
C LEU A 34 -8.09 11.99 -8.05
N GLY A 35 -8.19 13.16 -8.66
CA GLY A 35 -7.12 14.15 -8.80
C GLY A 35 -6.66 14.28 -10.25
N SER A 36 -6.05 15.42 -10.61
CA SER A 36 -5.63 15.69 -11.99
C SER A 36 -4.71 14.61 -12.55
N ASN A 37 -4.92 14.17 -13.79
CA ASN A 37 -4.17 13.08 -14.43
C ASN A 37 -4.22 11.71 -13.73
N SER A 38 -5.13 11.49 -12.77
CA SER A 38 -5.29 10.15 -12.19
C SER A 38 -5.97 9.21 -13.19
N VAL A 39 -5.60 7.93 -13.17
CA VAL A 39 -6.13 6.93 -14.09
C VAL A 39 -6.55 5.69 -13.32
N SER A 40 -7.84 5.32 -13.41
CA SER A 40 -8.38 4.08 -12.83
C SER A 40 -8.76 3.08 -13.94
N ASN A 41 -7.73 2.45 -14.51
CA ASN A 41 -7.83 1.53 -15.63
C ASN A 41 -7.30 0.12 -15.31
N SER A 42 -7.26 -0.25 -14.02
CA SER A 42 -6.71 -1.54 -13.60
C SER A 42 -7.47 -2.71 -14.24
N THR A 43 -6.70 -3.65 -14.77
CA THR A 43 -7.18 -4.90 -15.37
C THR A 43 -7.04 -6.10 -14.42
N THR A 44 -6.49 -5.90 -13.22
CA THR A 44 -6.16 -6.96 -12.25
C THR A 44 -7.10 -7.00 -11.06
N LEU A 45 -8.24 -6.28 -11.10
CA LEU A 45 -9.14 -6.13 -9.96
C LEU A 45 -9.73 -7.45 -9.43
N THR A 46 -9.87 -8.47 -10.28
CA THR A 46 -10.31 -9.81 -9.88
C THR A 46 -9.16 -10.72 -9.44
N THR A 47 -7.92 -10.30 -9.63
CA THR A 47 -6.74 -11.03 -9.15
C THR A 47 -6.59 -10.80 -7.65
N ALA A 48 -6.28 -11.87 -6.92
CA ALA A 48 -6.01 -11.75 -5.49
C ALA A 48 -4.77 -10.87 -5.26
N GLY A 49 -4.84 -9.99 -4.26
CA GLY A 49 -3.68 -9.26 -3.77
C GLY A 49 -2.57 -10.18 -3.27
N PHE A 50 -1.39 -9.61 -3.06
CA PHE A 50 -0.24 -10.35 -2.54
C PHE A 50 -0.56 -11.00 -1.18
N ASN A 51 -0.30 -12.31 -1.07
CA ASN A 51 -0.41 -13.06 0.17
C ASN A 51 0.96 -13.60 0.61
N PRO A 52 1.49 -13.21 1.79
CA PRO A 52 2.78 -13.68 2.29
C PRO A 52 2.76 -15.15 2.79
N GLY A 53 1.62 -15.85 2.73
CA GLY A 53 1.56 -17.32 2.88
C GLY A 53 1.24 -17.84 4.27
N SER A 54 0.86 -17.00 5.23
CA SER A 54 0.60 -17.41 6.62
C SER A 54 -0.88 -17.52 7.00
N SER A 55 -1.80 -16.91 6.24
CA SER A 55 -3.25 -16.92 6.48
C SER A 55 -4.04 -16.45 5.26
N ALA A 56 -5.34 -16.72 5.23
CA ALA A 56 -6.24 -16.13 4.24
C ALA A 56 -6.34 -14.61 4.44
N ILE A 57 -6.40 -13.85 3.35
CA ILE A 57 -6.58 -12.39 3.38
C ILE A 57 -8.06 -12.07 3.22
N SER A 58 -8.58 -11.21 4.10
CA SER A 58 -9.95 -10.68 3.98
C SER A 58 -10.06 -9.77 2.77
N ALA A 59 -11.16 -9.86 2.00
CA ALA A 59 -11.37 -9.07 0.78
C ALA A 59 -10.17 -9.13 -0.19
N ALA A 60 -9.71 -10.34 -0.50
CA ALA A 60 -8.50 -10.56 -1.31
C ALA A 60 -8.55 -9.96 -2.72
N THR A 61 -9.71 -9.56 -3.27
CA THR A 61 -9.85 -8.94 -4.59
C THR A 61 -10.55 -7.59 -4.49
N ALA A 62 -10.34 -6.75 -5.50
CA ALA A 62 -10.99 -5.45 -5.69
C ALA A 62 -12.05 -5.51 -6.80
N ALA A 63 -12.74 -6.65 -6.95
CA ALA A 63 -13.67 -6.89 -8.06
C ALA A 63 -14.84 -5.87 -8.15
N GLY A 64 -15.09 -5.13 -7.06
CA GLY A 64 -16.07 -4.05 -7.01
C GLY A 64 -15.62 -2.72 -7.63
N GLY A 65 -14.34 -2.56 -7.99
CA GLY A 65 -13.77 -1.32 -8.50
C GLY A 65 -12.52 -0.87 -7.74
N GLU A 66 -11.86 0.17 -8.23
CA GLU A 66 -10.72 0.81 -7.56
C GLU A 66 -10.94 2.30 -7.35
N VAL A 67 -10.18 2.88 -6.42
CA VAL A 67 -9.99 4.34 -6.33
C VAL A 67 -8.53 4.62 -6.65
N SER A 68 -8.26 5.15 -7.84
CA SER A 68 -6.94 5.60 -8.24
C SER A 68 -6.74 7.05 -7.83
N VAL A 69 -5.72 7.30 -7.00
CA VAL A 69 -5.31 8.65 -6.56
C VAL A 69 -4.16 9.22 -7.39
N GLY A 70 -3.83 8.61 -8.53
CA GLY A 70 -2.69 8.99 -9.36
C GLY A 70 -2.59 8.16 -10.64
N ALA A 71 -1.39 8.06 -11.18
CA ALA A 71 -1.05 7.17 -12.28
C ALA A 71 0.35 6.59 -12.02
N ALA A 72 0.75 5.57 -12.78
CA ALA A 72 2.10 5.02 -12.68
C ALA A 72 3.16 6.11 -12.92
N GLY A 73 4.08 6.29 -11.97
CA GLY A 73 5.09 7.35 -11.97
C GLY A 73 4.59 8.74 -11.56
N ALA A 74 3.31 8.85 -11.19
CA ALA A 74 2.65 10.07 -10.73
C ALA A 74 1.78 9.78 -9.48
N GLU A 75 2.34 9.01 -8.55
CA GLU A 75 1.70 8.64 -7.30
C GLU A 75 1.52 9.83 -6.36
N ARG A 76 0.55 9.73 -5.46
CA ARG A 76 0.29 10.74 -4.43
C ARG A 76 0.41 10.14 -3.04
N ARG A 77 0.80 10.96 -2.07
CA ARG A 77 0.70 10.61 -0.65
C ARG A 77 -0.76 10.75 -0.19
N ILE A 78 -1.27 9.72 0.45
CA ILE A 78 -2.51 9.79 1.23
C ILE A 78 -2.12 10.13 2.66
N THR A 79 -2.57 11.27 3.18
CA THR A 79 -2.15 11.80 4.49
C THR A 79 -3.34 11.92 5.43
N ASN A 80 -3.06 11.98 6.74
CA ASN A 80 -4.07 12.01 7.81
C ASN A 80 -4.95 10.75 7.85
N VAL A 81 -4.36 9.60 7.53
CA VAL A 81 -5.00 8.29 7.66
C VAL A 81 -4.86 7.84 9.12
N ALA A 82 -5.98 7.75 9.83
CA ALA A 82 -6.03 7.17 11.17
C ALA A 82 -5.60 5.68 11.13
N ALA A 83 -5.17 5.12 12.27
CA ALA A 83 -4.79 3.72 12.33
C ALA A 83 -6.00 2.83 12.00
N GLY A 84 -5.80 1.85 11.11
CA GLY A 84 -6.84 0.90 10.74
C GLY A 84 -7.19 -0.05 11.89
N LEU A 85 -8.47 -0.42 12.00
CA LEU A 85 -9.00 -1.31 13.04
C LEU A 85 -9.42 -2.66 12.46
N ASN A 86 -10.17 -2.64 11.37
CA ASN A 86 -10.67 -3.84 10.69
C ASN A 86 -9.69 -4.36 9.63
N PRO A 87 -9.79 -5.64 9.22
CA PRO A 87 -8.90 -6.23 8.21
C PRO A 87 -8.87 -5.52 6.84
N THR A 88 -9.86 -4.69 6.54
CA THR A 88 -9.98 -3.95 5.26
C THR A 88 -9.75 -2.44 5.42
N ASP A 89 -9.32 -1.98 6.59
CA ASP A 89 -8.94 -0.60 6.79
C ASP A 89 -7.52 -0.36 6.26
N ALA A 90 -7.25 0.85 5.73
CA ALA A 90 -5.90 1.22 5.34
C ALA A 90 -4.97 1.27 6.57
N VAL A 91 -3.78 0.69 6.44
CA VAL A 91 -2.72 0.77 7.45
C VAL A 91 -1.96 2.08 7.28
N ASN A 92 -1.69 2.79 8.38
CA ASN A 92 -0.84 3.97 8.34
C ASN A 92 0.62 3.66 8.75
N VAL A 93 1.53 4.63 8.57
CA VAL A 93 2.98 4.43 8.82
C VAL A 93 3.29 4.09 10.29
N SER A 94 2.49 4.56 11.25
CA SER A 94 2.73 4.26 12.68
C SER A 94 2.49 2.79 13.03
N GLN A 95 1.53 2.15 12.36
CA GLN A 95 1.29 0.71 12.50
C GLN A 95 2.44 -0.09 11.88
N LEU A 96 2.95 0.33 10.71
CA LEU A 96 4.13 -0.28 10.08
C LEU A 96 5.39 -0.15 10.94
N GLN A 97 5.64 1.02 11.53
CA GLN A 97 6.75 1.24 12.45
C GLN A 97 6.65 0.39 13.72
N SER A 98 5.43 0.13 14.20
CA SER A 98 5.20 -0.74 15.35
C SER A 98 5.55 -2.20 15.04
N GLU A 99 5.24 -2.67 13.83
CA GLU A 99 5.64 -4.00 13.36
C GLU A 99 7.15 -4.09 13.13
N ASP A 100 7.77 -3.06 12.55
CA ASP A 100 9.23 -2.97 12.40
C ASP A 100 9.96 -3.10 13.75
N ALA A 101 9.48 -2.43 14.79
CA ALA A 101 10.01 -2.56 16.15
C ALA A 101 9.93 -4.01 16.68
N LYS A 102 8.85 -4.74 16.36
CA LYS A 102 8.70 -6.15 16.73
C LYS A 102 9.67 -7.05 15.97
N VAL A 103 9.86 -6.82 14.68
CA VAL A 103 10.86 -7.54 13.85
C VAL A 103 12.26 -7.30 14.40
N ASN A 104 12.61 -6.06 14.74
CA ASN A 104 13.90 -5.72 15.33
C ASN A 104 14.15 -6.44 16.68
N GLN A 105 13.11 -6.58 17.50
CA GLN A 105 13.19 -7.35 18.74
C GLN A 105 13.45 -8.84 18.48
N ILE A 106 12.81 -9.43 17.48
CA ILE A 106 13.02 -10.84 17.08
C ILE A 106 14.47 -11.03 16.60
N GLY A 107 14.98 -10.13 15.74
CA GLY A 107 16.36 -10.17 15.26
C GLY A 107 17.37 -10.11 16.41
N THR A 108 17.19 -9.18 17.34
CA THR A 108 18.01 -9.04 18.54
C THR A 108 17.97 -10.31 19.41
N SER A 109 16.78 -10.87 19.63
CA SER A 109 16.60 -12.10 20.43
C SER A 109 17.26 -13.32 19.76
N THR A 110 17.24 -13.36 18.43
CA THR A 110 17.86 -14.43 17.64
C THR A 110 19.38 -14.36 17.76
N ALA A 111 20.00 -13.19 17.56
CA ALA A 111 21.44 -12.99 17.73
C ALA A 111 21.90 -13.34 19.16
N ALA A 112 21.15 -12.92 20.17
CA ALA A 112 21.43 -13.27 21.56
C ALA A 112 21.35 -14.79 21.81
N SER A 113 20.37 -15.48 21.20
CA SER A 113 20.22 -16.93 21.32
C SER A 113 21.32 -17.72 20.62
N LEU A 114 21.88 -17.17 19.53
CA LEU A 114 23.09 -17.73 18.92
C LEU A 114 24.27 -17.58 19.87
N GLY A 115 24.40 -16.48 20.61
CA GLY A 115 25.55 -16.25 21.49
C GLY A 115 26.84 -16.07 20.68
N GLY A 116 27.99 -16.42 21.25
CA GLY A 116 29.29 -16.33 20.55
C GLY A 116 29.65 -14.93 20.02
N GLY A 117 29.12 -13.86 20.63
CA GLY A 117 29.33 -12.48 20.17
C GLY A 117 28.49 -12.06 18.95
N SER A 118 27.48 -12.86 18.56
CA SER A 118 26.54 -12.48 17.51
C SER A 118 25.73 -11.24 17.90
N THR A 119 25.48 -10.37 16.91
CA THR A 119 24.75 -9.10 17.04
C THR A 119 23.76 -8.93 15.89
N TYR A 120 22.73 -8.12 16.09
CA TYR A 120 21.73 -7.76 15.08
C TYR A 120 21.81 -6.27 14.73
N ASP A 121 21.81 -5.94 13.45
CA ASP A 121 21.75 -4.56 12.95
C ASP A 121 20.33 -4.22 12.51
N THR A 122 19.67 -3.31 13.23
CA THR A 122 18.29 -2.86 12.97
C THR A 122 18.14 -2.05 11.68
N THR A 123 19.24 -1.58 11.10
CA THR A 123 19.23 -0.79 9.85
C THR A 123 19.24 -1.71 8.63
N THR A 124 20.04 -2.77 8.68
CA THR A 124 20.24 -3.70 7.55
C THR A 124 19.48 -5.01 7.70
N GLY A 125 18.97 -5.31 8.91
CA GLY A 125 18.31 -6.57 9.23
C GLY A 125 19.25 -7.76 9.32
N THR A 126 20.57 -7.54 9.42
CA THR A 126 21.58 -8.62 9.39
C THR A 126 21.96 -9.12 10.79
N ILE A 127 22.28 -10.40 10.89
CA ILE A 127 22.82 -11.05 12.09
C ILE A 127 24.28 -11.43 11.83
N THR A 128 25.20 -11.06 12.72
CA THR A 128 26.62 -11.42 12.60
C THR A 128 26.88 -12.87 13.00
N ASN A 129 27.90 -13.49 12.38
CA ASN A 129 28.28 -14.87 12.73
C ASN A 129 28.71 -14.99 14.19
N PRO A 130 28.24 -16.02 14.92
CA PRO A 130 28.77 -16.34 16.24
C PRO A 130 30.15 -16.98 16.13
N THR A 131 30.94 -16.83 17.18
CA THR A 131 32.23 -17.51 17.38
C THR A 131 32.13 -18.41 18.62
N TYR A 132 32.36 -19.71 18.44
CA TYR A 132 32.36 -20.71 19.53
C TYR A 132 33.76 -21.34 19.64
N SER A 133 34.18 -21.66 20.87
CA SER A 133 35.45 -22.32 21.19
C SER A 133 35.23 -23.74 21.68
#